data_AF-A0A354A032-F1
#
_entry.id   AF-A0A354A032-F1
#
_cell.length_a   1.000
_cell.length_b   1.000
_cell.length_c   1.000
_cell.angle_alpha   90.00
_cell.angle_beta   90.00
_cell.angle_gamma   90.00
#
_symmetry.space_group_name_H-M   'P 1'
#
loop_
_entity.id
_entity.type
_entity.pdbx_description
1 polymer ?
#
loop_
_entity_poly.entity_id
_entity_poly.type
_entity_poly.pdbx_seq_one_letter_code
_entity_poly.pdbx_strand_id
1 'polypeptide(L)'
;MDFPDIEFTVRLRFERMMNRLQVQPLDVNYLIEIQKLLELIKLLPVEINYWHMQNIYYNTADALFREISLKAAAGDEEASRGIATFKYLGELLNFNIPAIFK
;
A
#
# COMPACT_ATOMS: atom_id res chain seq x y z
N MET A 1 -5.14 12.12 24.85
CA MET A 1 -4.39 12.07 23.58
C MET A 1 -4.97 13.15 22.71
N ASP A 2 -4.16 14.11 22.29
CA ASP A 2 -4.59 15.19 21.41
C ASP A 2 -4.42 14.79 19.92
N PHE A 3 -4.80 15.68 19.00
CA PHE A 3 -4.72 15.37 17.56
C PHE A 3 -3.29 15.12 17.05
N PRO A 4 -2.26 15.90 17.45
CA PRO A 4 -0.87 15.60 17.09
C PRO A 4 -0.39 14.22 17.58
N ASP A 5 -0.73 13.82 18.79
CA ASP A 5 -0.36 12.49 19.32
C ASP A 5 -0.99 11.35 18.48
N ILE A 6 -2.25 11.53 18.07
CA ILE A 6 -2.97 10.58 17.21
C ILE A 6 -2.31 10.50 15.84
N GLU A 7 -2.02 11.65 15.20
CA GLU A 7 -1.33 11.73 13.91
C GLU A 7 -0.01 10.94 13.95
N PHE A 8 0.83 11.25 14.94
CA PHE A 8 2.14 10.65 15.09
C PHE A 8 2.06 9.13 15.28
N THR A 9 1.15 8.68 16.15
CA THR A 9 0.95 7.25 16.45
C THR A 9 0.47 6.48 15.24
N VAL A 10 -0.49 7.05 14.52
CA VAL A 10 -1.04 6.50 13.27
C VAL A 10 0.05 6.41 12.21
N ARG A 11 0.80 7.51 12.00
CA ARG A 11 1.87 7.57 11.01
C ARG A 11 2.93 6.51 11.28
N LEU A 12 3.45 6.42 12.51
CA LEU A 12 4.44 5.40 12.87
C LEU A 12 3.94 3.97 12.71
N ARG A 13 2.65 3.70 12.98
CA ARG A 13 2.06 2.39 12.74
C ARG A 13 2.02 2.09 11.24
N PHE A 14 1.57 3.05 10.44
CA PHE A 14 1.45 2.87 9.00
C PHE A 14 2.81 2.70 8.32
N GLU A 15 3.82 3.47 8.72
CA GLU A 15 5.22 3.33 8.24
C GLU A 15 5.75 1.93 8.46
N ARG A 16 5.60 1.39 9.67
CA ARG A 16 6.02 0.02 9.98
C ARG A 16 5.32 -1.00 9.10
N MET A 17 4.04 -0.78 8.81
CA MET A 17 3.30 -1.69 7.94
C MET A 17 3.76 -1.62 6.48
N MET A 18 3.97 -0.41 5.95
CA MET A 18 4.47 -0.21 4.59
C MET A 18 5.89 -0.77 4.42
N ASN A 19 6.75 -0.66 5.44
CA ASN A 19 8.08 -1.27 5.39
C ASN A 19 8.02 -2.80 5.31
N ARG A 20 7.12 -3.43 6.06
CA ARG A 20 6.91 -4.89 5.96
C ARG A 20 6.32 -5.30 4.60
N LEU A 21 5.47 -4.46 4.00
CA LEU A 21 4.88 -4.72 2.69
C LEU A 21 5.94 -4.93 1.60
N GLN A 22 7.08 -4.23 1.68
CA GLN A 22 8.17 -4.36 0.69
C GLN A 22 8.72 -5.80 0.58
N VAL A 23 8.62 -6.59 1.65
CA VAL A 23 9.17 -7.96 1.69
C VAL A 23 8.26 -8.95 0.98
N GLN A 24 6.94 -8.78 1.13
CA GLN A 24 5.91 -9.64 0.53
C GLN A 24 4.74 -8.79 0.01
N PRO A 25 4.92 -8.08 -1.12
CA PRO A 25 3.97 -7.09 -1.59
C PRO A 25 2.64 -7.68 -2.07
N LEU A 26 2.58 -8.99 -2.34
CA LEU A 26 1.38 -9.69 -2.79
C LEU A 26 0.72 -10.53 -1.68
N ASP A 27 1.15 -10.42 -0.41
CA ASP A 27 0.42 -11.02 0.71
C ASP A 27 -0.94 -10.33 0.87
N VAL A 28 -1.98 -10.98 0.35
CA VAL A 28 -3.36 -10.47 0.31
C VAL A 28 -3.87 -10.15 1.71
N ASN A 29 -3.60 -11.02 2.70
CA ASN A 29 -4.07 -10.79 4.06
C ASN A 29 -3.43 -9.54 4.64
N TYR A 30 -2.13 -9.35 4.39
CA TYR A 30 -1.42 -8.18 4.88
C TYR A 30 -1.86 -6.88 4.21
N LEU A 31 -2.09 -6.92 2.90
CA LEU A 31 -2.64 -5.79 2.16
C LEU A 31 -4.01 -5.35 2.69
N ILE A 32 -4.90 -6.31 2.96
CA ILE A 32 -6.23 -6.03 3.53
C ILE A 32 -6.10 -5.34 4.89
N GLU A 33 -5.17 -5.76 5.74
CA GLU A 33 -4.94 -5.11 7.04
C GLU A 33 -4.44 -3.67 6.90
N ILE A 34 -3.59 -3.41 5.90
CA ILE A 34 -3.15 -2.04 5.59
C ILE A 34 -4.34 -1.18 5.12
N GLN A 35 -5.17 -1.71 4.22
CA GLN A 35 -6.33 -1.00 3.69
C GLN A 35 -7.32 -0.64 4.78
N LYS A 36 -7.67 -1.59 5.66
CA LYS A 36 -8.55 -1.34 6.83
C LYS A 36 -8.00 -0.21 7.70
N LEU A 37 -6.69 -0.21 7.97
CA LEU A 37 -6.07 0.87 8.73
C LEU A 37 -6.21 2.21 8.00
N LEU A 38 -5.92 2.26 6.69
CA LEU A 38 -5.99 3.48 5.90
C LEU A 38 -7.43 4.03 5.80
N GLU A 39 -8.42 3.15 5.63
CA GLU A 39 -9.83 3.49 5.67
C GLU A 39 -10.24 4.06 7.03
N LEU A 40 -9.80 3.45 8.13
CA LEU A 40 -10.05 3.97 9.48
C LEU A 40 -9.41 5.35 9.69
N ILE A 41 -8.18 5.54 9.23
CA ILE A 41 -7.46 6.82 9.32
C ILE A 41 -8.22 7.93 8.59
N LYS A 42 -8.78 7.64 7.41
CA LYS A 42 -9.57 8.61 6.62
C LYS A 42 -10.85 9.08 7.32
N LEU A 43 -11.33 8.37 8.34
CA LEU A 43 -12.48 8.76 9.14
C LEU A 43 -12.11 9.68 10.32
N LEU A 44 -10.82 9.80 10.63
CA LEU A 44 -10.36 10.66 11.73
C LEU A 44 -10.33 12.12 11.29
N PRO A 45 -10.69 13.08 12.16
CA PRO A 45 -10.59 14.50 11.88
C PRO A 45 -9.15 15.01 12.06
N VAL A 46 -8.18 14.28 11.49
CA VAL A 46 -6.75 14.56 11.61
C VAL A 46 -6.11 14.46 10.22
N GLU A 47 -5.34 15.48 9.86
CA GLU A 47 -4.57 15.45 8.63
C GLU A 47 -3.32 14.57 8.80
N ILE A 48 -3.26 13.46 8.06
CA ILE A 48 -2.08 12.60 8.03
C ILE A 48 -1.22 12.93 6.81
N ASN A 49 0.08 13.12 7.03
CA ASN A 49 1.03 13.23 5.93
C ASN A 49 1.39 11.84 5.39
N TYR A 50 0.94 11.54 4.17
CA TYR A 50 1.17 10.25 3.51
C TYR A 50 2.46 10.14 2.69
N TRP A 51 3.24 11.22 2.57
CA TRP A 51 4.33 11.30 1.57
C TRP A 51 5.36 10.17 1.71
N HIS A 52 5.76 9.83 2.93
CA HIS A 52 6.72 8.74 3.14
C HIS A 52 6.14 7.37 2.76
N MET A 53 4.87 7.11 3.10
CA MET A 53 4.17 5.87 2.74
C MET A 53 3.95 5.77 1.23
N GLN A 54 3.64 6.89 0.58
CA GLN A 54 3.52 6.98 -0.87
C GLN A 54 4.84 6.62 -1.55
N ASN A 55 5.97 7.12 -1.06
CA ASN A 55 7.29 6.75 -1.59
C ASN A 55 7.58 5.25 -1.43
N ILE A 56 7.25 4.67 -0.28
CA ILE A 56 7.41 3.22 -0.06
C ILE A 56 6.55 2.43 -1.05
N TYR A 57 5.28 2.82 -1.21
CA TYR A 57 4.38 2.18 -2.17
C TYR A 57 4.93 2.24 -3.59
N TYR A 58 5.34 3.44 -4.04
CA TYR A 58 5.86 3.65 -5.39
C TYR A 58 7.09 2.79 -5.67
N ASN A 59 8.06 2.76 -4.75
CA ASN A 59 9.27 1.93 -4.89
C ASN A 59 8.94 0.44 -4.94
N THR A 60 7.96 0.01 -4.13
CA THR A 60 7.48 -1.38 -4.11
C THR A 60 6.78 -1.74 -5.42
N ALA A 61 5.92 -0.86 -5.93
CA ALA A 61 5.18 -1.05 -7.17
C ALA A 61 6.13 -1.17 -8.37
N ASP A 62 7.15 -0.30 -8.43
CA ASP A 62 8.17 -0.28 -9.47
C ASP A 62 9.01 -1.58 -9.49
N ALA A 63 9.40 -2.08 -8.31
CA ALA A 63 10.09 -3.37 -8.18
C ALA A 63 9.20 -4.56 -8.58
N LEU A 64 7.96 -4.58 -8.09
CA LEU A 64 6.98 -5.64 -8.38
C LEU A 64 6.62 -5.71 -9.86
N PHE A 65 6.42 -4.56 -10.51
CA PHE A 65 6.10 -4.50 -11.94
C PHE A 65 7.21 -5.07 -12.81
N ARG A 66 8.48 -4.75 -12.49
CA ARG A 66 9.64 -5.36 -13.15
C ARG A 66 9.63 -6.88 -13.00
N GLU A 67 9.37 -7.38 -11.80
CA GLU A 67 9.34 -8.82 -11.53
C GLU A 67 8.22 -9.54 -12.29
N ILE A 68 7.00 -8.99 -12.27
CA ILE A 68 5.85 -9.58 -12.97
C ILE A 68 6.06 -9.56 -14.50
N SER A 69 6.59 -8.47 -15.04
CA SER A 69 6.88 -8.34 -16.48
C SER A 69 7.89 -9.38 -16.96
N LEU A 70 8.85 -9.76 -16.11
CA LEU A 70 9.81 -10.83 -16.40
C LEU A 70 9.19 -12.23 -16.29
N LYS A 71 8.15 -12.40 -15.46
CA LYS A 71 7.53 -13.69 -15.13
C LYS A 71 6.22 -13.95 -15.88
N ALA A 72 5.84 -13.12 -16.85
CA ALA A 72 4.58 -13.17 -17.59
C ALA A 72 4.41 -14.47 -18.41
N ALA A 73 4.05 -15.56 -17.73
CA ALA A 73 3.71 -16.85 -18.32
C ALA A 73 2.81 -17.76 -17.45
N ALA A 74 2.44 -17.40 -16.21
CA ALA A 74 1.68 -18.31 -15.34
C ALA A 74 0.35 -17.68 -14.90
N GLY A 75 -0.77 -18.33 -15.25
CA GLY A 75 -2.13 -17.98 -14.84
C GLY A 75 -2.38 -18.23 -13.35
N ASP A 76 -1.59 -17.60 -12.49
CA ASP A 76 -1.71 -17.69 -11.04
C ASP A 76 -2.81 -16.75 -10.53
N GLU A 77 -3.94 -17.35 -10.13
CA GLU A 77 -5.09 -16.64 -9.59
C GLU A 77 -4.78 -15.95 -8.25
N GLU A 78 -3.88 -16.49 -7.43
CA GLU A 78 -3.49 -15.88 -6.17
C GLU A 78 -2.65 -14.63 -6.40
N ALA A 79 -1.70 -14.70 -7.33
CA ALA A 79 -0.94 -13.53 -7.76
C ALA A 79 -1.85 -12.44 -8.34
N SER A 80 -2.85 -12.82 -9.15
CA SER A 80 -3.85 -11.89 -9.71
C SER A 80 -4.63 -11.16 -8.61
N ARG A 81 -5.10 -11.88 -7.59
CA ARG A 81 -5.78 -11.29 -6.42
C ARG A 81 -4.86 -10.37 -5.64
N GLY A 82 -3.61 -10.77 -5.42
CA GLY A 82 -2.58 -9.93 -4.80
C GLY A 82 -2.39 -8.61 -5.54
N ILE A 83 -2.26 -8.67 -6.88
CA ILE A 83 -2.07 -7.48 -7.72
C ILE A 83 -3.28 -6.55 -7.66
N ALA A 84 -4.50 -7.09 -7.75
CA ALA A 84 -5.72 -6.29 -7.65
C ALA A 84 -5.82 -5.58 -6.29
N THR A 85 -5.52 -6.31 -5.21
CA THR A 85 -5.52 -5.78 -3.85
C THR A 85 -4.43 -4.71 -3.67
N PHE A 86 -3.23 -4.94 -4.22
CA PHE A 86 -2.12 -3.98 -4.19
C PHE A 86 -2.44 -2.69 -4.96
N LYS A 87 -3.14 -2.80 -6.10
CA LYS A 87 -3.61 -1.64 -6.87
C LYS A 87 -4.61 -0.80 -6.07
N TYR A 88 -5.60 -1.43 -5.44
CA TYR A 88 -6.57 -0.72 -4.60
C TYR A 88 -5.91 0.03 -3.43
N LEU A 89 -4.85 -0.53 -2.83
CA LEU A 89 -4.07 0.19 -1.81
C LEU A 89 -3.45 1.49 -2.36
N GLY A 90 -2.94 1.48 -3.60
CA GLY A 90 -2.39 2.68 -4.22
C GLY A 90 -3.45 3.74 -4.53
N GLU A 91 -4.67 3.33 -4.93
CA GLU A 91 -5.81 4.24 -5.07
C GLU A 91 -6.15 4.90 -3.74
N LEU A 92 -6.18 4.13 -2.65
CA LEU A 92 -6.39 4.67 -1.32
C LEU A 92 -5.28 5.65 -0.88
N LEU A 93 -4.06 5.45 -1.38
CA LEU A 93 -2.92 6.36 -1.23
C LEU A 93 -2.92 7.53 -2.22
N ASN A 94 -4.00 7.73 -2.98
CA ASN A 94 -4.19 8.80 -3.97
C ASN A 94 -3.26 8.70 -5.20
N PHE A 95 -2.82 7.49 -5.57
CA PHE A 95 -2.11 7.27 -6.81
C PHE A 95 -3.04 7.04 -7.99
N ASN A 96 -2.62 7.51 -9.18
CA ASN A 96 -3.21 7.13 -10.46
C ASN A 96 -2.61 5.79 -10.93
N ILE A 97 -3.25 4.68 -10.59
CA ILE A 97 -2.76 3.32 -10.87
C ILE A 97 -2.45 3.07 -12.36
N PRO A 98 -3.32 3.45 -13.33
CA PRO A 98 -2.99 3.36 -14.76
C PRO A 98 -1.68 4.06 -15.17
N ALA A 99 -1.27 5.11 -14.47
CA ALA A 99 -0.01 5.81 -14.77
C ALA A 99 1.23 5.08 -14.21
N ILE A 100 1.07 4.26 -13.16
CA ILE A 100 2.15 3.52 -12.50
C ILE A 100 2.43 2.18 -13.22
N PHE A 101 1.38 1.46 -13.59
CA PHE A 101 1.48 0.12 -14.20
C PHE A 101 1.24 0.19 -15.72
N LYS A 102 2.20 0.75 -16.46
CA LYS A 102 2.15 0.86 -17.92
C LYS A 102 2.72 -0.35 -18.63
#